data_AF-A0AAF0USW1-F1
#
_entry.id   AF-A0AAF0USW1-F1
#
_cell.length_a   1.000
_cell.length_b   1.000
_cell.length_c   1.000
_cell.angle_alpha   90.00
_cell.angle_beta   90.00
_cell.angle_gamma   90.00
#
_symmetry.space_group_name_H-M   'P 1'
#
loop_
_entity.id
_entity.type
_entity.pdbx_description
1 polymer ?
#
loop_
_entity_poly.entity_id
_entity_poly.type
_entity_poly.pdbx_seq_one_letter_code
_entity_poly.pdbx_strand_id
1 'polypeptide(L)'
;MKGVMRFGKKGKLSPRYIGPYRIAKRIGNVAYELELPQQLAAVHPVFHISMLKKCIGDPSLILPTESIRIKDNLSYEEIPVQILDRQVRRLRTKDVASIKVLWRN
;
A
#
# COMPACT_ATOMS: atom_id res chain seq x y z
N MET A 1 -4.83 -8.33 -26.50
CA MET A 1 -3.81 -7.58 -25.73
C MET A 1 -4.17 -7.67 -24.26
N LYS A 2 -3.35 -8.30 -23.42
CA LYS A 2 -3.59 -8.33 -21.96
C LYS A 2 -3.37 -6.91 -21.44
N GLY A 3 -4.45 -6.23 -21.05
CA GLY A 3 -4.37 -4.88 -20.52
C GLY A 3 -3.47 -4.82 -19.29
N VAL A 4 -2.73 -3.73 -19.13
CA VAL A 4 -1.94 -3.48 -17.92
C VAL A 4 -2.90 -3.35 -16.75
N MET A 5 -2.93 -4.34 -15.87
CA MET A 5 -3.82 -4.33 -14.71
C MET A 5 -3.29 -3.29 -13.71
N ARG A 6 -4.05 -2.20 -13.54
CA ARG A 6 -3.69 -1.09 -12.65
C ARG A 6 -4.35 -1.31 -11.29
N PHE A 7 -3.62 -1.04 -10.20
CA PHE A 7 -4.24 -0.94 -8.88
C PHE A 7 -5.40 0.07 -8.94
N GLY A 8 -6.60 -0.36 -8.50
CA GLY A 8 -7.86 0.37 -8.67
C GLY A 8 -7.92 1.72 -7.93
N LYS A 9 -9.03 2.45 -8.14
CA LYS A 9 -9.31 3.72 -7.47
C LYS A 9 -9.37 3.52 -5.95
N LYS A 10 -8.56 4.31 -5.25
CA LYS A 10 -8.46 4.36 -3.78
C LYS A 10 -9.76 4.82 -3.12
N GLY A 11 -10.30 3.99 -2.22
CA GLY A 11 -11.28 4.44 -1.23
C GLY A 11 -10.65 5.38 -0.20
N LYS A 12 -11.48 6.11 0.56
CA LYS A 12 -10.99 6.93 1.68
C LYS A 12 -10.30 6.03 2.70
N LEU A 13 -9.11 6.42 3.16
CA LEU A 13 -8.25 5.68 4.11
C LEU A 13 -7.49 4.47 3.55
N SER A 14 -7.48 4.27 2.23
CA SER A 14 -6.68 3.23 1.59
C SER A 14 -5.17 3.41 1.78
N PRO A 15 -4.40 2.30 1.96
CA PRO A 15 -2.95 2.35 2.11
C PRO A 15 -2.29 2.98 0.87
N ARG A 16 -1.33 3.89 1.12
CA ARG A 16 -0.68 4.60 0.01
C ARG A 16 0.27 3.71 -0.77
N TYR A 17 1.00 2.84 -0.07
CA TYR A 17 2.01 1.91 -0.56
C TYR A 17 1.66 0.50 -0.08
N ILE A 18 2.05 -0.53 -0.83
CA ILE A 18 1.81 -1.94 -0.53
C ILE A 18 3.16 -2.60 -0.35
N GLY A 19 3.33 -3.32 0.77
CA GLY A 19 4.45 -4.20 1.04
C GLY A 19 5.84 -3.53 1.10
N PRO A 20 6.77 -4.07 1.89
CA PRO A 20 8.18 -3.97 1.56
C PRO A 20 8.49 -5.02 0.48
N TYR A 21 8.95 -4.59 -0.69
CA TYR A 21 9.50 -5.50 -1.69
C TYR A 21 11.00 -5.27 -1.82
N ARG A 22 11.74 -6.36 -1.95
CA ARG A 22 13.18 -6.30 -2.18
C ARG A 22 13.46 -5.86 -3.61
N ILE A 23 14.46 -5.00 -3.79
CA ILE A 23 14.94 -4.63 -5.12
C ILE A 23 15.83 -5.77 -5.61
N ALA A 24 15.40 -6.45 -6.68
CA ALA A 24 16.19 -7.49 -7.35
C ALA A 24 17.32 -6.87 -8.15
N LYS A 25 17.00 -5.82 -8.92
CA LYS A 25 17.94 -5.18 -9.84
C LYS A 25 17.59 -3.71 -10.07
N ARG A 26 18.61 -2.88 -10.33
CA ARG A 26 18.43 -1.52 -10.85
C ARG A 26 18.56 -1.54 -12.37
N ILE A 27 17.55 -1.03 -13.08
CA ILE A 27 17.51 -0.93 -14.54
C ILE A 27 17.65 0.54 -14.93
N GLY A 28 18.89 0.94 -15.25
CA GLY A 28 19.22 2.32 -15.55
C GLY A 28 19.06 3.26 -14.36
N ASN A 29 18.88 4.55 -14.63
CA ASN A 29 18.91 5.56 -13.57
C ASN A 29 17.63 5.61 -12.75
N VAL A 30 16.48 5.30 -13.38
CA VAL A 30 15.15 5.61 -12.84
C VAL A 30 14.24 4.40 -12.67
N ALA A 31 14.61 3.21 -13.15
CA ALA A 31 13.79 2.02 -13.04
C ALA A 31 14.44 0.95 -12.15
N TYR A 32 13.62 0.26 -11.38
CA TYR A 32 14.03 -0.79 -10.46
C TYR A 32 13.11 -1.98 -10.59
N GLU A 33 13.70 -3.17 -10.65
CA GLU A 33 13.01 -4.45 -10.64
C GLU A 33 12.84 -4.93 -9.20
N LEU A 34 11.62 -5.29 -8.82
CA LEU A 34 11.26 -5.77 -7.50
C LEU A 34 11.02 -7.27 -7.50
N GLU A 35 11.40 -7.93 -6.41
CA GLU A 35 10.99 -9.29 -6.09
C GLU A 35 9.53 -9.27 -5.63
N LEU A 36 8.61 -9.47 -6.59
CA LEU A 36 7.18 -9.54 -6.31
C LEU A 36 6.76 -10.97 -5.93
N PRO A 37 5.81 -11.12 -4.98
CA PRO A 37 5.28 -12.43 -4.61
C PRO A 37 4.39 -12.99 -5.74
N GLN A 38 4.20 -14.31 -5.77
CA GLN A 38 3.50 -15.01 -6.86
C GLN A 38 2.05 -14.52 -7.06
N GLN A 39 1.40 -14.04 -6.01
CA GLN A 39 0.07 -13.42 -6.05
C GLN A 39 0.02 -12.18 -6.97
N LEU A 40 1.18 -11.55 -7.22
CA LEU A 40 1.35 -10.39 -8.09
C LEU A 40 2.04 -10.74 -9.42
N ALA A 41 2.08 -12.01 -9.83
CA ALA A 41 2.74 -12.42 -11.08
C ALA A 41 2.19 -11.75 -12.34
N ALA A 42 0.96 -11.23 -12.30
CA ALA A 42 0.37 -10.45 -13.39
C ALA A 42 0.91 -9.01 -13.49
N VAL A 43 1.60 -8.52 -12.45
CA VAL A 43 2.17 -7.17 -12.39
C VAL A 43 3.59 -7.19 -12.95
N HIS A 44 3.91 -6.20 -13.76
CA HIS A 44 5.28 -6.03 -14.25
C HIS A 44 6.22 -5.67 -13.08
N PRO A 45 7.33 -6.41 -12.86
CA PRO A 45 8.16 -6.23 -11.66
C PRO A 45 9.02 -4.96 -11.71
N VAL A 46 9.12 -4.32 -12.87
CA VAL A 46 9.90 -3.08 -13.06
C VAL A 46 9.04 -1.85 -12.84
N PHE A 47 9.47 -1.00 -11.90
CA PHE A 47 8.81 0.24 -11.54
C PHE A 47 9.74 1.44 -11.66
N HIS A 48 9.17 2.58 -11.99
CA HIS A 48 9.87 3.86 -11.93
C HIS A 48 10.06 4.31 -10.48
N ILE A 49 11.20 4.95 -10.15
CA ILE A 49 11.57 5.36 -8.80
C ILE A 49 10.52 6.24 -8.10
N SER A 50 9.75 7.02 -8.87
CA SER A 50 8.65 7.86 -8.33
C SER A 50 7.49 7.06 -7.73
N MET A 51 7.34 5.79 -8.09
CA MET A 51 6.34 4.88 -7.54
C MET A 51 6.84 4.16 -6.28
N LEU A 52 8.15 4.23 -6.00
CA LEU A 52 8.79 3.54 -4.89
C LEU A 52 9.03 4.51 -3.73
N LYS A 53 8.96 3.98 -2.51
CA LYS A 53 9.37 4.69 -1.31
C LYS A 53 10.35 3.80 -0.56
N LYS A 54 11.52 4.37 -0.23
CA LYS A 54 12.51 3.66 0.59
C LYS A 54 11.86 3.31 1.94
N CYS A 55 11.85 2.03 2.25
CA CYS A 55 11.51 1.51 3.56
C CYS A 55 12.65 1.88 4.53
N ILE A 56 12.33 2.57 5.63
CA ILE A 56 13.27 2.99 6.67
C ILE A 56 12.78 2.35 7.98
N GLY A 57 13.57 1.44 8.56
CA GLY A 57 13.20 0.64 9.73
C GLY A 57 13.49 -0.85 9.51
N ASP A 58 13.18 -1.68 10.50
CA ASP A 58 13.26 -3.14 10.35
C ASP A 58 12.16 -3.62 9.39
N PRO A 59 12.51 -4.28 8.26
CA PRO A 59 11.55 -4.85 7.32
C PRO A 59 10.55 -5.81 7.97
N SER A 60 10.91 -6.45 9.09
CA SER A 60 10.03 -7.36 9.84
C SER A 60 8.88 -6.65 10.57
N LEU A 61 9.03 -5.37 10.89
CA LEU A 61 8.01 -4.53 11.53
C LEU A 61 7.00 -3.96 10.51
N ILE A 62 7.31 -4.07 9.23
CA ILE A 62 6.44 -3.61 8.15
C ILE A 62 5.60 -4.79 7.76
N LEU A 63 4.30 -4.68 8.07
CA LEU A 63 3.28 -5.69 7.76
C LEU A 63 3.60 -6.42 6.45
N PRO A 64 3.91 -7.73 6.53
CA PRO A 64 4.16 -8.53 5.34
C PRO A 64 2.97 -8.44 4.40
N THR A 65 3.24 -8.39 3.11
CA THR A 65 2.22 -8.37 2.04
C THR A 65 1.21 -9.53 2.16
N GLU A 66 1.57 -10.61 2.87
CA GLU A 66 0.69 -11.73 3.22
C GLU A 66 -0.58 -11.31 3.96
N SER A 67 -0.55 -10.15 4.62
CA SER A 67 -1.67 -9.57 5.35
C SER A 67 -2.64 -8.79 4.44
N ILE A 68 -2.40 -8.71 3.12
CA ILE A 68 -3.28 -8.05 2.18
C ILE A 68 -3.74 -9.12 1.18
N ARG A 69 -4.98 -9.58 1.30
CA ARG A 69 -5.59 -10.51 0.35
C ARG A 69 -5.83 -9.81 -0.99
N ILE A 70 -4.81 -9.78 -1.83
CA ILE A 70 -4.89 -9.28 -3.19
C ILE A 70 -5.61 -10.34 -4.03
N LYS A 71 -6.78 -9.99 -4.57
CA LYS A 71 -7.59 -10.79 -5.50
C LYS A 71 -6.91 -10.83 -6.87
N ASP A 72 -7.28 -11.78 -7.72
CA ASP A 72 -6.69 -11.98 -9.05
C ASP A 72 -6.77 -10.75 -9.98
N ASN A 73 -7.70 -9.85 -9.72
CA ASN A 73 -7.85 -8.56 -10.43
C ASN A 73 -6.99 -7.43 -9.82
N LEU A 74 -6.03 -7.74 -8.95
CA LEU A 74 -5.19 -6.81 -8.19
C LEU A 74 -5.97 -5.84 -7.28
N SER A 75 -7.23 -6.14 -6.97
CA SER A 75 -7.96 -5.47 -5.90
C SER A 75 -7.63 -6.11 -4.56
N TYR A 76 -7.74 -5.35 -3.49
CA TYR A 76 -7.62 -5.85 -2.13
C TYR A 76 -8.85 -5.40 -1.34
N GLU A 77 -9.21 -6.17 -0.33
CA GLU A 77 -10.36 -5.88 0.51
C GLU A 77 -9.90 -5.20 1.80
N GLU A 78 -10.34 -3.96 2.01
CA GLU A 78 -10.09 -3.22 3.24
C GLU A 78 -11.28 -3.42 4.17
N ILE A 79 -11.11 -4.18 5.25
CA ILE A 79 -12.18 -4.39 6.24
C ILE A 79 -11.81 -3.60 7.50
N PRO A 80 -12.48 -2.47 7.80
CA PRO A 80 -12.29 -1.80 9.08
C PRO A 80 -12.85 -2.71 10.18
N VAL A 81 -12.02 -3.07 11.16
CA VAL A 81 -12.44 -3.90 12.30
C VAL A 81 -13.21 -3.05 13.29
N GLN A 82 -12.63 -1.93 13.68
CA GLN A 82 -13.13 -1.13 14.78
C GLN A 82 -12.57 0.30 14.74
N ILE A 83 -13.35 1.26 15.22
CA ILE A 83 -12.83 2.59 15.55
C ILE A 83 -12.28 2.53 16.98
N LEU A 84 -10.96 2.71 17.11
CA LEU A 84 -10.26 2.68 18.39
C LEU A 84 -10.40 4.00 19.16
N ASP A 85 -10.46 5.12 18.45
CA ASP A 85 -10.51 6.44 19.08
C ASP A 85 -11.18 7.47 18.16
N ARG A 86 -11.77 8.50 18.77
CA ARG A 86 -12.30 9.68 18.10
C ARG A 86 -11.92 10.91 18.89
N GLN A 87 -11.18 11.82 18.25
CA GLN A 87 -10.77 13.08 18.85
C GLN A 87 -11.30 14.25 18.04
N VAL A 88 -11.68 15.32 18.71
CA VAL A 88 -12.07 16.58 18.06
C VAL A 88 -11.07 17.64 18.47
N ARG A 89 -10.33 18.17 17.50
CA ARG A 89 -9.41 19.29 17.70
C ARG A 89 -10.12 20.59 17.36
N ARG A 90 -10.31 21.43 18.38
CA ARG A 90 -10.83 22.79 18.23
C ARG A 90 -9.72 23.71 17.71
N LEU A 91 -9.86 24.20 16.49
CA LEU A 91 -9.01 25.25 15.93
C LEU A 91 -9.69 26.61 16.11
N ARG A 92 -8.94 27.70 15.85
CA ARG A 92 -9.42 29.08 16.02
C ARG A 92 -10.70 29.40 15.23
N THR A 93 -10.96 28.69 14.13
CA THR A 93 -12.10 28.90 13.23
C THR A 93 -12.99 27.69 13.01
N LYS A 94 -12.57 26.48 13.41
CA LYS A 94 -13.33 25.25 13.14
C LYS A 94 -12.92 24.09 14.03
N ASP A 95 -13.83 23.13 14.15
CA ASP A 95 -13.60 21.88 14.85
C ASP A 95 -13.25 20.78 13.84
N VAL A 96 -12.16 20.06 14.06
CA VAL A 96 -11.68 18.98 13.18
C VAL A 96 -11.76 17.65 13.92
N ALA A 97 -12.66 16.77 13.49
CA ALA A 97 -12.75 15.42 14.01
C ALA A 97 -11.75 14.48 13.32
N SER A 98 -10.97 13.74 14.10
CA SER A 98 -10.10 12.65 13.67
C SER A 98 -10.54 11.34 14.30
N ILE A 99 -10.50 10.25 13.54
CA ILE A 99 -10.79 8.89 14.01
C ILE A 99 -9.56 8.00 13.83
N LYS A 100 -9.30 7.15 14.81
CA LYS A 100 -8.30 6.09 14.74
C LYS A 100 -9.03 4.79 14.42
N VAL A 101 -8.70 4.17 13.29
CA VAL A 101 -9.36 2.94 12.82
C VAL A 101 -8.36 1.79 12.89
N LEU A 102 -8.80 0.67 13.46
CA LEU A 102 -8.14 -0.62 13.37
C LEU A 102 -8.62 -1.32 12.10
N TRP A 103 -7.69 -1.78 11.28
CA TRP A 103 -7.97 -2.51 10.04
C TRP A 103 -7.74 -4.01 10.25
N ARG A 104 -8.56 -4.83 9.58
CA ARG A 104 -8.36 -6.27 9.51
C ARG A 104 -7.42 -6.50 8.35
N ASN A 105 -6.30 -7.13 8.65
CA ASN A 105 -5.40 -7.65 7.64
C ASN A 105 -5.78 -9.11 7.38
#